data_AF-A3WZ07-F1
#
_entry.id   AF-A3WZ07-F1
#
_cell.length_a   1.000
_cell.length_b   1.000
_cell.length_c   1.000
_cell.angle_alpha   90.00
_cell.angle_beta   90.00
_cell.angle_gamma   90.00
#
_symmetry.space_group_name_H-M   'P 1'
#
loop_
_entity.id
_entity.type
_entity.pdbx_description
1 polymer ?
#
loop_
_entity_poly.entity_id
_entity_poly.type
_entity_poly.pdbx_seq_one_letter_code
_entity_poly.pdbx_strand_id
1 'polypeptide(L)'
;MTKRVYNPREVAELVAIQALSFVANDAEILGRFLAETGIGPQTLRSSASDPHFLTGVLDFVLRDDATVKAFSESSGHHPTTIAAARQALGESFQERDLP
;
A
#
# COMPACT_ATOMS: atom_id res chain seq x y z
N MET A 1 -10.95 -5.29 30.39
CA MET A 1 -9.96 -4.40 29.74
C MET A 1 -9.85 -4.83 28.29
N THR A 2 -10.54 -4.15 27.38
CA THR A 2 -10.48 -4.41 25.93
C THR A 2 -9.11 -3.97 25.43
N LYS A 3 -8.14 -4.89 25.45
CA LYS A 3 -6.90 -4.73 24.70
C LYS A 3 -7.34 -4.70 23.24
N ARG A 4 -7.51 -3.50 22.69
CA ARG A 4 -7.69 -3.28 21.25
C ARG A 4 -6.37 -3.78 20.67
N VAL A 5 -6.34 -5.07 20.34
CA VAL A 5 -5.20 -5.68 19.67
C VAL A 5 -5.08 -4.88 18.40
N TYR A 6 -4.07 -4.02 18.32
CA TYR A 6 -3.82 -3.29 17.09
C TYR A 6 -3.58 -4.34 16.04
N ASN A 7 -4.53 -4.52 15.12
CA ASN A 7 -4.38 -5.48 14.05
C ASN A 7 -3.25 -4.94 13.18
N PRO A 8 -2.14 -5.68 12.99
CA PRO A 8 -1.04 -5.23 12.13
C PRO A 8 -1.54 -4.94 10.70
N ARG A 9 -2.63 -5.60 10.30
CA ARG A 9 -3.39 -5.32 9.08
C ARG A 9 -3.96 -3.90 9.03
N GLU A 10 -4.63 -3.42 10.08
CA GLU A 10 -5.20 -2.06 10.08
C GLU A 10 -4.10 -1.00 9.96
N VAL A 11 -2.96 -1.22 10.62
CA VAL A 11 -1.77 -0.36 10.49
C VAL A 11 -1.23 -0.40 9.07
N ALA A 12 -1.14 -1.59 8.47
CA ALA A 12 -0.67 -1.76 7.10
C ALA A 12 -1.61 -1.12 6.07
N GLU A 13 -2.92 -1.22 6.26
CA GLU A 13 -3.93 -0.54 5.43
C GLU A 13 -3.74 0.99 5.50
N LEU A 14 -3.51 1.53 6.69
CA LEU A 14 -3.22 2.97 6.84
C LEU A 14 -1.93 3.39 6.12
N VAL A 15 -0.88 2.58 6.17
CA VAL A 15 0.37 2.85 5.43
C VAL A 15 0.13 2.78 3.92
N ALA A 16 -0.64 1.80 3.45
CA ALA A 16 -0.98 1.68 2.03
C ALA A 16 -1.85 2.83 1.52
N ILE A 17 -2.80 3.33 2.33
CA ILE A 17 -3.62 4.50 1.99
C ILE A 17 -2.75 5.77 1.93
N GLN A 18 -1.78 5.92 2.84
CA GLN A 18 -0.79 7.01 2.77
C GLN A 18 0.07 6.89 1.50
N ALA A 19 0.52 5.69 1.15
CA ALA A 19 1.27 5.44 -0.08
C ALA A 19 0.44 5.78 -1.32
N LEU A 20 -0.84 5.40 -1.35
CA LEU A 20 -1.76 5.74 -2.43
C LEU A 20 -1.93 7.26 -2.55
N SER A 21 -2.05 7.95 -1.41
CA SER A 21 -2.16 9.41 -1.39
C SER A 21 -0.89 10.08 -1.89
N PHE A 22 0.28 9.55 -1.55
CA PHE A 22 1.57 10.00 -2.08
C PHE A 22 1.66 9.82 -3.60
N VAL A 23 1.30 8.64 -4.11
CA VAL A 23 1.25 8.35 -5.55
C VAL A 23 0.27 9.29 -6.24
N ALA A 24 -0.93 9.50 -5.68
CA ALA A 24 -1.95 10.36 -6.28
C ALA A 24 -1.60 11.86 -6.23
N ASN A 25 -0.69 12.28 -5.34
CA ASN A 25 -0.23 13.66 -5.24
C ASN A 25 0.75 14.03 -6.36
N ASP A 26 1.36 13.03 -7.01
CA ASP A 26 2.28 13.22 -8.13
C ASP A 26 1.70 12.61 -9.41
N ALA A 27 1.40 13.46 -10.39
CA ALA A 27 0.74 13.02 -11.62
C ALA A 27 1.62 12.08 -12.47
N GLU A 28 2.94 12.19 -12.38
CA GLU A 28 3.87 11.30 -13.11
C GLU A 28 3.89 9.92 -12.47
N ILE A 29 4.01 9.86 -11.13
CA ILE A 29 3.98 8.61 -10.37
C ILE A 29 2.62 7.93 -10.53
N LEU A 30 1.52 8.68 -10.41
CA LEU A 30 0.17 8.17 -10.63
C LEU A 30 0.00 7.61 -12.05
N GLY A 31 0.46 8.35 -13.06
CA GLY A 31 0.40 7.91 -14.46
C GLY A 31 1.12 6.58 -14.68
N ARG A 32 2.33 6.42 -14.09
CA ARG A 32 3.07 5.17 -14.12
C ARG A 32 2.31 4.04 -13.42
N PHE A 33 1.81 4.30 -12.21
CA PHE A 33 1.06 3.32 -11.44
C PHE A 33 -0.18 2.82 -12.19
N LEU A 34 -0.97 3.71 -12.78
CA LEU A 34 -2.15 3.35 -13.59
C LEU A 34 -1.75 2.55 -14.84
N ALA A 35 -0.64 2.91 -15.49
CA ALA A 35 -0.12 2.18 -16.64
C ALA A 35 0.35 0.76 -16.28
N GLU A 36 0.96 0.58 -15.10
CA GLU A 36 1.44 -0.72 -14.63
C GLU A 36 0.31 -1.63 -14.14
N THR A 37 -0.66 -1.06 -13.42
CA THR A 37 -1.80 -1.81 -12.85
C THR A 37 -2.93 -2.02 -13.84
N GLY A 38 -2.96 -1.25 -14.94
CA GLY A 38 -4.02 -1.29 -15.95
C GLY A 38 -5.37 -0.77 -15.45
N ILE A 39 -5.43 -0.18 -14.25
CA ILE A 39 -6.65 0.42 -13.73
C ILE A 39 -6.78 1.89 -14.15
N GLY A 40 -8.01 2.36 -14.32
CA GLY A 40 -8.30 3.75 -14.63
C GLY A 40 -8.41 4.62 -13.38
N PRO A 41 -8.30 5.96 -13.50
CA PRO A 41 -8.46 6.89 -12.39
C PRO A 41 -9.86 6.81 -11.74
N GLN A 42 -10.85 6.41 -12.53
CA GLN A 42 -12.24 6.23 -12.09
C GLN A 42 -12.49 4.94 -11.31
N THR A 43 -11.68 3.89 -11.54
CA THR A 43 -11.71 2.66 -10.72
C THR A 43 -10.82 2.77 -9.49
N LEU A 44 -9.81 3.65 -9.50
CA LEU A 44 -8.88 3.89 -8.38
C LEU A 44 -9.59 4.02 -7.02
N ARG A 45 -10.64 4.84 -6.93
CA ARG A 45 -11.37 5.07 -5.67
C ARG A 45 -12.09 3.82 -5.17
N SER A 46 -12.66 3.03 -6.09
CA SER A 46 -13.31 1.76 -5.74
C SER A 46 -12.28 0.72 -5.33
N SER A 47 -11.15 0.64 -6.05
CA SER A 47 -10.04 -0.24 -5.76
C SER A 47 -9.35 0.11 -4.44
N ALA A 48 -9.32 1.37 -4.02
CA ALA A 48 -8.74 1.78 -2.74
C ALA A 48 -9.44 1.18 -1.50
N SER A 49 -10.68 0.69 -1.65
CA SER A 49 -11.37 -0.08 -0.60
C SER A 49 -10.99 -1.56 -0.58
N ASP A 50 -10.27 -2.03 -1.60
CA ASP A 50 -9.85 -3.39 -1.74
C ASP A 50 -8.42 -3.59 -1.19
N PRO A 51 -8.22 -4.51 -0.22
CA PRO A 51 -6.90 -4.74 0.37
C PRO A 51 -5.88 -5.35 -0.60
N HIS A 52 -6.32 -6.05 -1.65
CA HIS A 52 -5.44 -6.59 -2.67
C HIS A 52 -4.85 -5.45 -3.51
N PHE A 53 -5.68 -4.46 -3.85
CA PHE A 53 -5.21 -3.24 -4.48
C PHE A 53 -4.21 -2.46 -3.62
N LEU A 54 -4.49 -2.30 -2.32
CA LEU A 54 -3.57 -1.65 -1.38
C LEU A 54 -2.22 -2.36 -1.29
N THR A 55 -2.21 -3.69 -1.41
CA THR A 55 -0.98 -4.47 -1.50
C THR A 55 -0.19 -4.12 -2.76
N GLY A 56 -0.87 -3.98 -3.91
CA GLY A 56 -0.25 -3.54 -5.17
C GLY A 56 0.31 -2.12 -5.13
N VAL A 57 -0.32 -1.21 -4.38
CA VAL A 57 0.22 0.14 -4.14
C VAL A 57 1.55 0.08 -3.38
N LEU A 58 1.60 -0.70 -2.30
CA LEU A 58 2.85 -0.87 -1.55
C LEU A 58 3.92 -1.60 -2.37
N ASP A 59 3.53 -2.58 -3.18
CA ASP A 59 4.44 -3.28 -4.10
C ASP A 59 5.06 -2.30 -5.12
N PHE A 60 4.24 -1.43 -5.71
CA PHE A 60 4.70 -0.37 -6.62
C PHE A 60 5.69 0.59 -5.93
N VAL A 61 5.37 1.04 -4.71
CA VAL A 61 6.27 1.93 -3.95
C VAL A 61 7.58 1.21 -3.63
N LEU A 62 7.52 -0.05 -3.19
CA LEU A 62 8.68 -0.88 -2.83
C LEU A 62 9.52 -1.35 -4.03
N ARG A 63 9.01 -1.20 -5.25
CA ARG A 63 9.68 -1.62 -6.48
C ARG A 63 10.90 -0.79 -6.82
N ASP A 64 10.85 0.50 -6.48
CA ASP A 64 11.85 1.49 -6.87
C ASP A 64 12.37 2.21 -5.63
N ASP A 65 13.68 2.14 -5.40
CA ASP A 65 14.33 2.72 -4.23
C ASP A 65 14.10 4.23 -4.10
N ALA A 66 14.02 4.96 -5.23
CA ALA A 66 13.76 6.40 -5.20
C ALA A 66 12.32 6.68 -4.75
N THR A 67 11.35 5.87 -5.19
CA THR A 67 9.94 5.96 -4.79
C THR A 67 9.76 5.60 -3.31
N VAL A 68 10.40 4.53 -2.83
CA VAL A 68 10.43 4.19 -1.40
C VAL A 68 11.01 5.33 -0.58
N LYS A 69 12.16 5.87 -1.00
CA LYS A 69 12.83 6.94 -0.27
C LYS A 69 11.96 8.19 -0.22
N ALA A 70 11.37 8.59 -1.33
CA ALA A 70 10.48 9.75 -1.39
C ALA A 70 9.21 9.57 -0.53
N PHE A 71 8.60 8.38 -0.56
CA PHE A 71 7.47 8.06 0.31
C PHE A 71 7.87 8.03 1.80
N SER A 72 9.04 7.46 2.12
CA SER A 72 9.59 7.43 3.47
C SER A 72 9.82 8.84 4.01
N GLU A 73 10.39 9.74 3.19
CA GLU A 73 10.59 11.15 3.54
C GLU A 73 9.26 11.90 3.72
N SER A 74 8.26 11.60 2.90
CA SER A 74 6.94 12.24 2.96
C SER A 74 6.07 11.78 4.14
N SER A 75 6.06 10.47 4.41
CA SER A 75 5.20 9.85 5.43
C SER A 75 5.87 9.70 6.80
N GLY A 76 7.20 9.83 6.86
CA GLY A 76 7.99 9.59 8.07
C GLY A 76 8.14 8.10 8.44
N HIS A 77 7.63 7.18 7.62
CA HIS A 77 7.78 5.75 7.85
C HIS A 77 9.13 5.24 7.34
N HIS A 78 9.83 4.46 8.17
CA HIS A 78 11.06 3.80 7.73
C HIS A 78 10.76 2.79 6.60
N PRO A 79 11.65 2.60 5.61
CA PRO A 79 11.47 1.61 4.52
C PRO A 79 11.09 0.21 5.02
N THR A 80 11.67 -0.22 6.14
CA THR A 80 11.38 -1.50 6.78
C THR A 80 9.93 -1.60 7.27
N THR A 81 9.33 -0.49 7.72
CA THR A 81 7.92 -0.43 8.13
C THR A 81 7.01 -0.59 6.92
N ILE A 82 7.38 0.00 5.79
CA ILE A 82 6.64 -0.10 4.52
C ILE A 82 6.68 -1.55 4.02
N ALA A 83 7.85 -2.19 4.07
CA ALA A 83 8.02 -3.61 3.74
C ALA A 83 7.24 -4.54 4.68
N ALA A 84 7.20 -4.23 5.98
CA ALA A 84 6.40 -4.97 6.95
C ALA A 84 4.89 -4.81 6.69
N ALA A 85 4.44 -3.60 6.33
CA ALA A 85 3.05 -3.34 5.95
C ALA A 85 2.66 -4.17 4.70
N ARG A 86 3.51 -4.22 3.67
CA ARG A 86 3.28 -5.04 2.47
C ARG A 86 3.14 -6.51 2.83
N GLN A 87 4.01 -7.04 3.69
CA GLN A 87 3.93 -8.42 4.15
C GLN A 87 2.64 -8.69 4.94
N ALA A 88 2.28 -7.82 5.89
CA ALA A 88 1.05 -7.97 6.67
C ALA A 88 -0.23 -7.99 5.83
N LEU A 89 -0.27 -7.20 4.73
CA LEU A 89 -1.39 -7.25 3.78
C LEU A 89 -1.37 -8.53 2.93
N GLY A 90 -0.19 -8.97 2.47
CA GLY A 90 -0.01 -10.16 1.65
C GLY A 90 -0.27 -11.48 2.39
N GLU A 91 0.22 -11.64 3.62
CA GLU A 91 0.06 -12.87 4.41
C GLU A 91 -1.41 -13.12 4.78
N SER A 92 -2.17 -12.06 5.09
CA SER A 92 -3.60 -12.19 5.41
C SER A 92 -4.46 -12.74 4.25
N PHE A 93 -3.96 -12.65 3.01
CA PHE A 93 -4.56 -13.30 1.86
C PHE A 93 -4.14 -14.77 1.73
N GLN A 94 -2.91 -15.14 2.13
CA GLN A 94 -2.41 -16.51 2.09
C GLN A 94 -3.02 -17.42 3.17
N GLU A 95 -3.39 -16.89 4.34
CA GLU A 95 -3.97 -17.67 5.44
C GLU A 95 -5.41 -18.17 5.17
N ARG A 96 -6.10 -17.67 4.13
CA ARG A 96 -7.49 -18.06 3.80
C ARG A 96 -7.62 -19.13 2.71
N ASP A 97 -6.50 -19.56 2.11
CA ASP A 97 -6.46 -20.55 1.03
C ASP A 97 -5.36 -21.58 1.31
N LEU A 98 -5.50 -22.30 2.42
CA LEU A 98 -4.75 -23.53 2.70
C LEU A 98 -5.75 -24.67 2.91
N PRO A 99 -5.77 -25.70 2.03
CA PRO A 99 -6.61 -26.89 2.19
C PRO A 99 -6.17 -27.79 3.35
#